data_AF-A0A7W8Y9V8-F1
#
_entry.id   AF-A0A7W8Y9V8-F1
#
_cell.length_a   1.000
_cell.length_b   1.000
_cell.length_c   1.000
_cell.angle_alpha   90.00
_cell.angle_beta   90.00
_cell.angle_gamma   90.00
#
_symmetry.space_group_name_H-M   'P 1'
#
loop_
_entity.id
_entity.type
_entity.pdbx_description
1 polymer ?
#
loop_
_entity_poly.entity_id
_entity_poly.type
_entity_poly.pdbx_seq_one_letter_code
_entity_poly.pdbx_strand_id
1 'polypeptide(L)'
;MIIFIMWAVAAAALAIGGATAREFLTSDHWNQKETGIAVSILAVGYGVIGRALATILSSAGLSPDDVSDASVGAGLLGFLGFFVAAILAYIKVLPRGKMESLG
;
A
#
# COMPACT_ATOMS: atom_id res chain seq x y z
N MET A 1 -14.45 11.29 9.93
CA MET A 1 -14.66 9.83 10.11
C MET A 1 -13.92 9.00 9.06
N ILE A 2 -14.07 9.29 7.76
CA ILE A 2 -13.49 8.45 6.68
C ILE A 2 -11.95 8.35 6.70
N ILE A 3 -11.25 9.42 7.10
CA ILE A 3 -9.77 9.43 7.19
C ILE A 3 -9.28 8.43 8.25
N PHE A 4 -9.95 8.32 9.41
CA PHE A 4 -9.59 7.34 10.43
C PHE A 4 -9.75 5.90 9.95
N ILE A 5 -10.79 5.63 9.15
CA ILE A 5 -10.99 4.33 8.53
C ILE A 5 -9.85 4.01 7.57
N MET A 6 -9.42 4.99 6.75
CA MET A 6 -8.27 4.81 5.85
C MET A 6 -7.00 4.46 6.63
N TRP A 7 -6.71 5.17 7.72
CA TRP A 7 -5.54 4.86 8.56
C TRP A 7 -5.62 3.48 9.21
N ALA A 8 -6.79 3.06 9.69
CA ALA A 8 -6.99 1.73 10.25
C ALA A 8 -6.77 0.62 9.20
N VAL A 9 -7.32 0.80 7.99
CA VAL A 9 -7.14 -0.13 6.88
C VAL A 9 -5.66 -0.19 6.46
N ALA A 10 -4.98 0.94 6.38
CA ALA A 10 -3.55 0.99 6.06
C ALA A 10 -2.71 0.25 7.11
N ALA A 11 -2.98 0.48 8.41
CA ALA A 11 -2.28 -0.20 9.49
C ALA A 11 -2.49 -1.72 9.43
N ALA A 12 -3.73 -2.17 9.21
CA ALA A 12 -4.04 -3.58 9.05
C ALA A 12 -3.31 -4.21 7.85
N ALA A 13 -3.34 -3.54 6.69
CA ALA A 13 -2.65 -4.02 5.49
C ALA A 13 -1.13 -4.13 5.70
N LEU A 14 -0.51 -3.12 6.32
CA LEU A 14 0.92 -3.15 6.62
C LEU A 14 1.28 -4.22 7.65
N ALA A 15 0.46 -4.42 8.68
CA ALA A 15 0.67 -5.47 9.68
C ALA A 15 0.59 -6.87 9.04
N ILE A 16 -0.45 -7.13 8.25
CA ILE A 16 -0.64 -8.42 7.56
C ILE A 16 0.47 -8.64 6.54
N GLY A 17 0.68 -7.70 5.63
CA GLY A 17 1.71 -7.82 4.59
C GLY A 17 3.13 -7.94 5.17
N GLY A 18 3.41 -7.23 6.26
CA GLY A 18 4.70 -7.30 6.96
C GLY A 18 4.92 -8.63 7.68
N ALA A 19 3.88 -9.15 8.36
CA ALA A 19 3.93 -10.46 8.99
C ALA A 19 4.14 -11.57 7.95
N THR A 20 3.37 -11.55 6.87
CA THR A 20 3.47 -12.49 5.75
C THR A 20 4.85 -12.44 5.08
N ALA A 21 5.36 -11.24 4.78
CA ALA A 21 6.69 -11.09 4.19
C ALA A 21 7.79 -11.63 5.12
N ARG A 22 7.69 -11.35 6.42
CA ARG A 22 8.66 -11.85 7.40
C ARG A 22 8.65 -13.38 7.48
N GLU A 23 7.47 -13.99 7.55
CA GLU A 23 7.31 -15.44 7.64
C GLU A 23 7.92 -16.16 6.44
N PHE A 24 7.69 -15.66 5.23
CA PHE A 24 8.26 -16.24 4.02
C PHE A 24 9.80 -16.07 3.95
N LEU A 25 10.33 -14.95 4.44
CA LEU A 25 11.78 -14.74 4.51
C LEU A 25 12.45 -15.68 5.53
N THR A 26 11.80 -15.94 6.67
CA THR A 26 12.35 -16.83 7.69
C THR A 26 12.25 -18.31 7.33
N SER A 27 11.28 -18.68 6.50
CA SER A 27 10.99 -20.08 6.17
C SER A 27 11.73 -20.61 4.93
N ASP A 28 12.58 -19.79 4.28
CA ASP A 28 13.26 -20.08 2.99
C ASP A 28 12.30 -20.50 1.85
N HIS A 29 11.00 -20.29 2.04
CA HIS A 29 9.93 -20.62 1.09
C HIS A 29 9.66 -19.49 0.09
N TRP A 30 10.49 -18.46 0.04
CA TRP A 30 10.30 -17.24 -0.75
C TRP A 30 10.09 -17.50 -2.25
N ASN A 31 8.87 -17.87 -2.64
CA ASN A 31 8.45 -18.20 -3.99
C ASN A 31 7.90 -16.96 -4.69
N GLN A 32 7.93 -16.95 -6.02
CA GLN A 32 7.51 -15.79 -6.81
C GLN A 32 6.03 -15.39 -6.56
N LYS A 33 5.13 -16.36 -6.40
CA LYS A 33 3.70 -16.09 -6.12
C LYS A 33 3.50 -15.46 -4.74
N GLU A 34 4.10 -16.04 -3.72
CA GLU A 34 4.04 -15.57 -2.33
C GLU A 34 4.63 -14.16 -2.18
N THR A 35 5.76 -13.92 -2.86
CA THR A 35 6.38 -12.59 -2.96
C THR A 35 5.40 -11.59 -3.56
N GLY A 36 4.74 -11.94 -4.67
CA GLY A 36 3.74 -11.09 -5.32
C GLY A 36 2.59 -10.72 -4.39
N ILE A 37 2.08 -11.66 -3.61
CA ILE A 37 1.00 -11.43 -2.64
C ILE A 37 1.46 -10.47 -1.53
N ALA A 38 2.60 -10.76 -0.89
CA ALA A 38 3.11 -9.95 0.20
C ALA A 38 3.39 -8.51 -0.24
N VAL A 39 4.06 -8.32 -1.40
CA VAL A 39 4.34 -7.00 -1.96
C VAL A 39 3.06 -6.26 -2.32
N SER A 40 2.07 -6.94 -2.88
CA SER A 40 0.79 -6.32 -3.24
C SER A 40 0.05 -5.82 -2.00
N ILE A 41 -0.02 -6.63 -0.93
CA ILE A 41 -0.69 -6.24 0.33
C ILE A 41 0.02 -5.04 0.97
N LEU A 42 1.36 -5.07 1.03
CA LEU A 42 2.15 -3.95 1.54
C LEU A 42 1.92 -2.68 0.71
N ALA A 43 1.96 -2.79 -0.62
CA ALA A 43 1.73 -1.68 -1.53
C ALA A 43 0.33 -1.07 -1.36
N VAL A 44 -0.71 -1.89 -1.16
CA VAL A 44 -2.06 -1.40 -0.84
C VAL A 44 -2.04 -0.54 0.43
N GLY A 45 -1.34 -0.98 1.49
CA GLY A 45 -1.19 -0.19 2.72
C GLY A 45 -0.61 1.20 2.46
N TYR A 46 0.49 1.28 1.69
CA TYR A 46 1.08 2.56 1.31
C TYR A 46 0.20 3.40 0.39
N GLY A 47 -0.52 2.77 -0.54
CA GLY A 47 -1.51 3.46 -1.37
C GLY A 47 -2.60 4.12 -0.52
N VAL A 48 -3.15 3.41 0.47
CA VAL A 48 -4.18 3.97 1.37
C VAL A 48 -3.63 5.14 2.19
N ILE A 49 -2.37 5.08 2.64
CA ILE A 49 -1.67 6.21 3.28
C ILE A 49 -1.57 7.39 2.31
N GLY A 50 -1.11 7.16 1.09
CA GLY A 50 -1.00 8.19 0.05
C GLY A 50 -2.34 8.86 -0.25
N ARG A 51 -3.43 8.08 -0.28
CA ARG A 51 -4.79 8.60 -0.41
C ARG A 51 -5.15 9.53 0.74
N ALA A 52 -4.96 9.06 1.98
CA ALA A 52 -5.30 9.84 3.17
C ALA A 52 -4.51 11.16 3.20
N LEU A 53 -3.20 11.11 2.93
CA LEU A 53 -2.35 12.30 2.88
C LEU A 53 -2.77 13.28 1.79
N ALA A 54 -3.00 12.79 0.57
CA ALA A 54 -3.40 13.66 -0.54
C ALA A 54 -4.77 14.30 -0.29
N THR A 55 -5.73 13.55 0.26
CA THR A 55 -7.03 14.09 0.65
C THR A 55 -6.91 15.12 1.77
N ILE A 56 -6.06 14.92 2.77
CA ILE A 56 -5.79 15.92 3.82
C ILE A 56 -5.20 17.18 3.20
N LEU A 57 -4.18 17.04 2.36
CA LEU A 57 -3.51 18.19 1.72
C LEU A 57 -4.45 18.96 0.78
N SER A 58 -5.31 18.28 0.04
CA SER A 58 -6.26 18.92 -0.88
C SER A 58 -7.44 19.59 -0.18
N SER A 59 -7.69 19.25 1.08
CA SER A 59 -8.78 19.83 1.90
C SER A 59 -8.28 20.77 3.01
N ALA A 60 -6.96 20.86 3.20
CA ALA A 60 -6.37 21.70 4.22
C ALA A 60 -6.70 23.18 3.95
N GLY A 61 -7.40 23.82 4.89
CA GLY A 61 -7.79 25.23 4.81
C GLY A 61 -9.09 25.48 4.06
N LEU A 62 -9.81 24.45 3.60
CA LEU A 62 -11.15 24.55 3.02
C LEU A 62 -12.22 24.27 4.08
N SER A 63 -13.38 24.94 3.95
CA SER A 63 -14.55 24.58 4.74
C SER A 63 -15.09 23.22 4.30
N PRO A 64 -15.72 22.44 5.20
CA PRO A 64 -16.26 21.11 4.88
C PRO A 64 -17.25 21.10 3.70
N ASP A 65 -17.94 22.21 3.48
CA ASP A 65 -18.92 22.40 2.40
C ASP A 65 -18.26 22.70 1.04
N ASP A 66 -16.99 23.08 1.02
CA ASP A 66 -16.21 23.40 -0.18
C ASP A 66 -15.36 22.22 -0.68
N VAL A 67 -15.44 21.06 -0.02
CA VAL A 67 -14.66 19.87 -0.38
C VAL A 67 -15.21 19.28 -1.69
N SER A 68 -14.63 19.73 -2.80
CA SER A 68 -15.05 19.38 -4.16
C SER A 68 -14.52 18.01 -4.63
N ASP A 69 -15.06 17.54 -5.78
CA ASP A 69 -14.57 16.37 -6.53
C ASP A 69 -13.04 16.35 -6.75
N ALA A 70 -12.40 17.53 -6.74
CA ALA A 70 -10.94 17.66 -6.82
C ALA A 70 -10.21 16.94 -5.66
N SER A 71 -10.79 16.93 -4.46
CA SER A 71 -10.22 16.23 -3.30
C SER A 71 -10.28 14.71 -3.45
N VAL A 72 -11.33 14.20 -4.12
CA VAL A 72 -11.45 12.78 -4.48
C VAL A 72 -10.38 12.42 -5.52
N GLY A 73 -10.21 13.24 -6.55
CA GLY A 73 -9.18 13.06 -7.58
C GLY A 73 -7.76 13.07 -6.99
N ALA A 74 -7.46 14.03 -6.11
CA ALA A 74 -6.17 14.10 -5.41
C ALA A 74 -5.92 12.86 -4.56
N GLY A 75 -6.94 12.37 -3.84
CA GLY A 75 -6.86 11.12 -3.08
C GLY A 75 -6.51 9.91 -3.95
N LEU A 76 -7.16 9.76 -5.11
CA LEU A 76 -6.87 8.65 -6.04
C LEU A 76 -5.46 8.74 -6.64
N LEU A 77 -5.00 9.94 -6.97
CA LEU A 77 -3.63 10.17 -7.44
C LEU A 77 -2.60 9.85 -6.35
N GLY A 78 -2.86 10.27 -5.10
CA GLY A 78 -2.05 9.92 -3.94
C GLY A 78 -1.99 8.41 -3.73
N PHE A 79 -3.13 7.72 -3.87
CA PHE A 79 -3.18 6.25 -3.82
C PHE A 79 -2.27 5.62 -4.85
N LEU A 80 -2.48 5.96 -6.13
CA LEU A 80 -1.76 5.35 -7.24
C LEU A 80 -0.25 5.62 -7.13
N GLY A 81 0.14 6.86 -6.81
CA GLY A 81 1.53 7.26 -6.67
C GLY A 81 2.26 6.48 -5.58
N PHE A 82 1.69 6.41 -4.37
CA PHE A 82 2.30 5.68 -3.26
C PHE A 82 2.27 4.17 -3.48
N PHE A 83 1.21 3.63 -4.08
CA PHE A 83 1.11 2.21 -4.42
C PHE A 83 2.22 1.78 -5.38
N VAL A 84 2.39 2.50 -6.49
CA VAL A 84 3.43 2.21 -7.48
C VAL A 84 4.82 2.40 -6.88
N ALA A 85 5.04 3.49 -6.11
CA ALA A 85 6.31 3.72 -5.44
C ALA A 85 6.67 2.58 -4.47
N ALA A 86 5.70 2.09 -3.71
CA ALA A 86 5.88 0.96 -2.81
C ALA A 86 6.24 -0.33 -3.57
N ILE A 87 5.55 -0.65 -4.66
CA ILE A 87 5.90 -1.80 -5.52
C ILE A 87 7.34 -1.69 -5.99
N LEU A 88 7.73 -0.53 -6.54
CA LEU A 88 9.08 -0.32 -7.05
C LEU A 88 10.14 -0.42 -5.95
N ALA A 89 9.85 0.10 -4.76
CA ALA A 89 10.73 -0.02 -3.60
C ALA A 89 10.90 -1.49 -3.18
N TYR A 90 9.80 -2.23 -3.04
CA TYR A 90 9.85 -3.63 -2.60
C TYR A 90 10.45 -4.57 -3.66
N ILE A 91 10.24 -4.33 -4.95
CA ILE A 91 10.94 -5.07 -6.02
C ILE A 91 12.47 -4.91 -5.92
N LYS A 92 12.94 -3.74 -5.48
CA LYS A 92 14.39 -3.48 -5.31
C LYS A 92 14.96 -4.02 -4.01
N VAL A 93 14.18 -3.98 -2.93
CA VAL A 93 14.66 -4.31 -1.57
C VAL A 93 14.51 -5.80 -1.26
N LEU A 94 13.44 -6.44 -1.72
CA LEU A 94 13.21 -7.85 -1.41
C LEU A 94 14.02 -8.77 -2.32
N PRO A 95 14.47 -9.93 -1.80
CA PRO A 95 15.13 -10.92 -2.63
C PRO A 95 14.19 -11.39 -3.74
N ARG A 96 14.76 -11.82 -4.87
CA ARG A 96 13.95 -12.41 -5.94
C ARG A 96 13.36 -13.73 -5.45
N GLY A 97 12.05 -13.90 -5.65
CA GLY A 97 11.37 -15.16 -5.40
C GLY A 97 12.00 -16.29 -6.22
N LYS A 98 12.13 -17.47 -5.61
CA LYS A 98 12.46 -18.71 -6.32
C LYS A 98 11.34 -18.97 -7.34
N MET A 99 11.72 -19.31 -8.57
CA MET A 99 10.73 -19.75 -9.56
C MET A 99 10.27 -21.14 -9.13
N GLU A 100 8.96 -21.30 -8.93
CA GLU A 100 8.39 -22.63 -8.70
C GLU A 100 8.65 -23.47 -9.96
N SER A 101 9.39 -24.58 -9.81
CA SER A 101 9.51 -25.58 -10.86
C SER A 101 8.12 -26.16 -11.07
N LEU A 102 7.51 -25.90 -12.23
CA LEU A 102 6.36 -26.64 -12.70
C LEU A 102 6.84 -28.08 -12.93
N GLY A 103 6.57 -28.96 -11.96
CA GLY A 103 6.76 -30.40 -12.09
C GLY A 103 5.85 -30.99 -13.16
#